data_AF-A0A014P2A4-F1
#
_entry.id   AF-A0A014P2A4-F1
#
_cell.length_a   1.000
_cell.length_b   1.000
_cell.length_c   1.000
_cell.angle_alpha   90.00
_cell.angle_beta   90.00
_cell.angle_gamma   90.00
#
_symmetry.space_group_name_H-M   'P 1'
#
loop_
_entity.id
_entity.type
_entity.pdbx_description
1 polymer ?
#
loop_
_entity_poly.entity_id
_entity_poly.type
_entity_poly.pdbx_seq_one_letter_code
_entity_poly.pdbx_strand_id
1 'polypeptide(L)' 'MDTSTLLFAILTLCLAGVTFHAWRLGNEKRDVVLLGVFSGLLGAGTAVASIL' A
#
# COMPACT_ATOMS: atom_id res chain seq x y z
N MET A 1 -21.01 7.20 1.88
CA MET A 1 -19.91 6.31 1.46
C MET A 1 -20.10 5.00 2.18
N ASP A 2 -20.15 3.92 1.43
CA ASP A 2 -20.09 2.55 1.91
C ASP A 2 -18.69 2.22 2.45
N THR A 3 -18.63 1.27 3.38
CA THR A 3 -17.42 0.93 4.15
C THR A 3 -16.29 0.46 3.25
N SER A 4 -16.61 -0.34 2.22
CA SER A 4 -15.65 -0.83 1.21
C SER A 4 -15.03 0.33 0.42
N THR A 5 -15.83 1.30 -0.03
CA THR A 5 -15.31 2.52 -0.68
C THR A 5 -14.36 3.32 0.21
N LEU A 6 -14.64 3.42 1.52
CA LEU A 6 -13.74 4.06 2.48
C LEU A 6 -12.44 3.27 2.65
N LEU A 7 -12.52 1.95 2.75
CA LEU A 7 -11.34 1.08 2.85
C LEU A 7 -10.45 1.18 1.61
N PHE A 8 -11.03 1.16 0.41
CA PHE A 8 -10.28 1.33 -0.83
C PHE A 8 -9.62 2.70 -0.93
N ALA A 9 -10.29 3.78 -0.50
CA ALA A 9 -9.70 5.10 -0.48
C ALA A 9 -8.47 5.17 0.43
N ILE A 10 -8.55 4.60 1.64
CA ILE A 10 -7.43 4.55 2.58
C ILE A 10 -6.27 3.72 2.02
N LEU A 11 -6.56 2.51 1.50
CA LEU A 11 -5.55 1.63 0.91
C LEU A 11 -4.83 2.29 -0.27
N THR A 12 -5.59 3.01 -1.10
CA THR A 12 -5.03 3.76 -2.24
C THR A 12 -4.11 4.88 -1.78
N LEU A 13 -4.52 5.67 -0.77
CA LEU A 13 -3.69 6.74 -0.20
C LEU A 13 -2.40 6.18 0.42
N CYS A 14 -2.49 5.08 1.16
CA CYS A 14 -1.32 4.41 1.72
C CYS A 14 -0.39 3.89 0.62
N LEU A 15 -0.92 3.29 -0.45
CA LEU A 15 -0.12 2.77 -1.55
C LEU A 15 0.58 3.90 -2.32
N ALA A 16 -0.11 5.01 -2.54
CA ALA A 16 0.47 6.21 -3.13
C ALA A 16 1.62 6.76 -2.25
N GLY A 17 1.43 6.84 -0.94
CA GLY A 17 2.46 7.26 0.01
C GLY A 17 3.68 6.34 -0.01
N VAL A 18 3.47 5.02 0.01
CA VAL A 18 4.54 4.00 -0.07
C VAL A 18 5.29 4.10 -1.40
N THR A 19 4.59 4.31 -2.52
CA THR A 19 5.20 4.51 -3.84
C THR A 19 6.00 5.82 -3.92
N PHE A 20 5.51 6.89 -3.30
CA PHE A 20 6.25 8.14 -3.20
C PHE A 20 7.51 7.99 -2.36
N HIS A 21 7.41 7.29 -1.22
CA HIS A 21 8.58 6.97 -0.40
C HIS A 21 9.58 6.14 -1.19
N ALA A 22 9.15 5.12 -1.94
CA ALA A 22 10.00 4.33 -2.83
C ALA A 22 10.79 5.17 -3.81
N TRP A 23 10.12 6.11 -4.48
CA TRP A 23 10.75 6.99 -5.46
C TRP A 23 11.82 7.89 -4.84
N ARG A 24 11.64 8.28 -3.57
CA ARG A 24 12.59 9.10 -2.81
C ARG A 24 13.70 8.28 -2.16
N LEU A 25 13.54 6.96 -2.10
CA LEU A 25 14.42 6.09 -1.35
C LEU A 25 15.64 5.68 -2.19
N GLY A 26 16.83 5.71 -1.57
CA GLY A 26 18.04 5.21 -2.19
C GLY A 26 18.03 3.69 -2.38
N ASN A 27 19.07 3.13 -2.97
CA ASN A 27 19.14 1.69 -3.24
C ASN A 27 19.62 0.86 -2.02
N GLU A 28 19.14 1.19 -0.83
CA GLU A 28 19.47 0.43 0.38
C GLU A 28 18.59 -0.83 0.46
N LYS A 29 19.23 -2.01 0.49
CA LYS A 29 18.55 -3.31 0.42
C LYS A 29 17.44 -3.46 1.47
N ARG A 30 17.69 -2.97 2.68
CA ARG A 30 16.74 -3.04 3.80
C ARG A 30 15.45 -2.29 3.48
N ASP A 31 15.58 -1.14 2.85
CA ASP A 31 14.45 -0.26 2.66
C ASP A 31 13.63 -0.68 1.41
N VAL A 32 14.28 -1.28 0.41
CA VAL A 32 13.60 -1.97 -0.71
C VAL A 32 12.79 -3.17 -0.20
N VAL A 33 13.32 -3.94 0.77
CA VAL A 33 12.58 -5.04 1.38
C VAL A 33 11.35 -4.52 2.15
N LEU A 34 11.51 -3.46 2.95
CA LEU A 34 10.40 -2.84 3.67
C LEU A 34 9.33 -2.32 2.71
N LEU A 35 9.74 -1.67 1.62
CA LEU A 35 8.84 -1.22 0.56
C LEU A 35 8.02 -2.37 -0.05
N GLY A 36 8.68 -3.51 -0.32
CA GLY A 36 8.02 -4.71 -0.84
C GLY A 36 6.98 -5.26 0.13
N VAL A 37 7.30 -5.32 1.43
CA VAL A 37 6.38 -5.78 2.48
C VAL A 37 5.15 -4.88 2.56
N PHE A 38 5.33 -3.55 2.61
CA PHE A 38 4.20 -2.62 2.69
C PHE A 38 3.33 -2.66 1.43
N SER A 39 3.93 -2.74 0.25
CA SER A 39 3.19 -2.85 -1.01
C SER A 39 2.38 -4.15 -1.07
N GLY A 40 2.98 -5.28 -0.63
CA GLY A 40 2.30 -6.57 -0.54
C GLY A 40 1.14 -6.56 0.45
N LEU A 41 1.32 -5.96 1.63
CA LEU A 41 0.27 -5.84 2.65
C LEU A 41 -0.92 -5.00 2.14
N LEU A 42 -0.65 -3.88 1.47
CA LEU A 42 -1.69 -3.02 0.90
C LEU A 42 -2.44 -3.70 -0.25
N GLY A 43 -1.72 -4.47 -1.09
CA GLY A 43 -2.33 -5.31 -2.12
C GLY A 43 -3.25 -6.38 -1.52
N ALA A 44 -2.79 -7.10 -0.50
CA ALA A 44 -3.59 -8.09 0.20
C ALA A 44 -4.84 -7.48 0.86
N GLY A 45 -4.68 -6.33 1.54
CA GLY A 45 -5.79 -5.59 2.12
C GLY A 45 -6.84 -5.16 1.08
N THR A 46 -6.39 -4.79 -0.12
CA THR A 46 -7.27 -4.44 -1.25
C THR A 46 -8.06 -5.65 -1.73
N ALA A 47 -7.41 -6.81 -1.87
CA ALA A 47 -8.10 -8.04 -2.27
C ALA A 47 -9.16 -8.46 -1.24
N VAL A 48 -8.86 -8.38 0.06
CA VAL A 48 -9.84 -8.69 1.12
C VAL A 48 -10.99 -7.68 1.11
N ALA A 49 -10.71 -6.38 0.98
CA ALA A 49 -11.74 -5.34 0.92
C ALA A 49 -12.67 -5.49 -0.30
N SER A 50 -12.22 -6.11 -1.40
CA SER A 50 -13.03 -6.33 -2.61
C SER A 50 -14.09 -7.42 -2.52
N ILE A 51 -14.05 -8.23 -1.46
CA ILE A 51 -14.99 -9.34 -1.25
C ILE A 51 -15.84 -9.16 0.03
N LEU A 52 -15.72 -8.00 0.68
CA LEU A 52 -16.48 -7.61 1.89
C LEU A 52 -17.64 -6.68 1.51
#